data_AF-A0A2T6DH23-F1
#
_entry.id   AF-A0A2T6DH23-F1
#
_cell.length_a   1.000
_cell.length_b   1.000
_cell.length_c   1.000
_cell.angle_alpha   90.00
_cell.angle_beta   90.00
_cell.angle_gamma   90.00
#
_symmetry.space_group_name_H-M   'P 1'
#
loop_
_entity.id
_entity.type
_entity.pdbx_description
1 polymer ?
#
loop_
_entity_poly.entity_id
_entity_poly.type
_entity_poly.pdbx_seq_one_letter_code
_entity_poly.pdbx_strand_id
1 'polypeptide(L)'
;MQKPWDRIILVSSLALLLIVSTGLAFLFPVTTTTVPPFSAAAFKMDEEARLAQAKQDWAEKALWAEVTPAHRLFLSERYWIFPDTSRIELVSPDSVIQGIPLKWLEEFKIDYRSPTVANEDPDGDFFTNKEEFDAQTNPKDQTSHPKYITRLRLKDVTFKEFRLSFKSYDPSPPAAGKQPESFYINLIDVPGQPSKRVRKGDNLEGYIIGEFRFKMVKQAIPGTSIMEEVDRSELDIEKPEIKFKFTLVRGQQMNSPEVTADFLMLLPGQTDQTIRVGRGGEFEIPQEPGKKYQLLNAKEEGLIYDLTNKVENKIPKVTPEELDRYAQPPATPVRANP
;
A
#
# COMPACT_ATOMS: atom_id res chain seq x y z
N MET A 1 43.09 69.48 -45.37
CA MET A 1 44.22 68.53 -45.37
C MET A 1 43.71 67.19 -44.86
N GLN A 2 43.39 66.24 -45.74
CA GLN A 2 43.01 64.87 -45.34
C GLN A 2 44.29 64.09 -45.01
N LYS A 3 44.31 63.43 -43.84
CA LYS A 3 45.50 62.73 -43.33
C LYS A 3 45.79 61.50 -44.22
N PRO A 4 47.06 61.19 -44.50
CA PRO A 4 47.45 60.13 -45.44
C PRO A 4 46.93 58.73 -45.05
N TRP A 5 46.58 58.54 -43.77
CA TRP A 5 46.05 57.29 -43.23
C TRP A 5 44.66 56.93 -43.76
N ASP A 6 43.80 57.90 -44.07
CA ASP A 6 42.44 57.63 -44.57
C ASP A 6 42.48 56.95 -45.93
N ARG A 7 43.44 57.31 -46.79
CA ARG A 7 43.62 56.69 -48.11
C ARG A 7 44.12 55.25 -47.99
N ILE A 8 44.98 54.97 -47.03
CA ILE A 8 45.51 53.62 -46.80
C ILE A 8 44.38 52.71 -46.28
N ILE A 9 43.57 53.20 -45.34
CA ILE A 9 42.42 52.46 -44.81
C ILE A 9 41.43 52.16 -45.94
N LEU A 10 41.10 53.15 -46.77
CA LEU A 10 40.13 52.98 -47.85
C LEU A 10 40.63 51.97 -48.90
N VAL A 11 41.90 52.05 -49.31
CA VAL A 11 42.50 51.08 -50.25
C VAL A 11 42.56 49.68 -49.64
N SER A 12 42.90 49.55 -48.36
CA SER A 12 42.95 48.25 -47.67
C SER A 12 41.56 47.63 -47.51
N SER A 13 40.53 48.43 -47.21
CA SER A 13 39.13 47.96 -47.15
C SER A 13 38.62 47.50 -48.52
N LEU A 14 38.99 48.20 -49.59
CA LEU A 14 38.62 47.83 -50.96
C LEU A 14 39.28 46.51 -51.37
N ALA A 15 40.56 46.33 -51.03
CA ALA A 15 41.28 45.10 -51.29
C ALA A 15 40.67 43.91 -50.51
N LEU A 16 40.29 44.12 -49.25
CA LEU A 16 39.65 43.10 -48.43
C LEU A 16 38.28 42.71 -48.99
N LEU A 17 37.47 43.69 -49.43
CA LEU A 17 36.17 43.45 -50.08
C LEU A 17 36.32 42.65 -51.38
N LEU A 18 37.34 42.96 -52.18
CA LEU A 18 37.63 42.23 -53.41
C LEU A 18 38.03 40.78 -53.13
N ILE A 19 38.87 40.53 -52.12
CA ILE A 19 39.30 39.18 -51.75
C ILE A 19 38.13 38.35 -51.19
N VAL A 20 37.28 38.96 -50.36
CA VAL A 20 36.09 38.28 -49.81
C VAL A 20 35.08 38.00 -50.92
N SER A 21 34.88 38.93 -51.84
CA SER A 21 33.99 38.76 -53.00
C SER A 21 34.44 37.63 -53.91
N THR A 22 35.73 37.56 -54.25
CA THR A 22 36.25 36.49 -55.11
C THR A 22 36.25 35.13 -54.41
N GLY A 23 36.53 35.09 -53.10
CA GLY A 23 36.44 33.87 -52.29
C GLY A 23 35.02 33.31 -52.22
N LEU A 24 34.01 34.17 -52.02
CA LEU A 24 32.60 33.77 -52.02
C LEU A 24 32.15 33.21 -53.38
N ALA A 25 32.61 33.80 -54.49
CA ALA A 25 32.28 33.29 -55.83
C ALA A 25 32.88 31.91 -56.13
N PHE A 26 34.02 31.57 -55.51
CA PHE A 26 34.64 30.25 -55.64
C PHE A 26 34.00 29.19 -54.75
N LEU A 27 33.55 29.56 -53.55
CA LEU A 27 32.92 28.65 -52.59
C LEU A 27 31.46 28.33 -52.94
N PHE A 28 30.79 29.22 -53.67
CA PHE A 28 29.41 29.04 -54.14
C PHE A 28 29.34 29.17 -55.67
N PRO A 29 29.79 28.17 -56.44
CA PRO A 29 29.59 28.20 -57.88
C PRO A 29 28.09 28.27 -58.16
N VAL A 30 27.67 29.34 -58.83
CA VAL A 30 26.27 29.54 -59.24
C VAL A 30 25.93 28.45 -60.26
N THR A 31 25.38 27.34 -59.80
CA THR A 31 24.70 26.40 -60.67
C THR A 31 23.40 27.07 -61.12
N THR A 32 23.43 27.74 -62.27
CA THR A 32 22.20 28.06 -62.99
C THR A 32 21.63 26.72 -63.47
N THR A 33 20.69 26.16 -62.70
CA THR A 33 19.80 25.13 -63.22
C THR A 33 19.06 25.76 -64.39
N THR A 34 19.49 25.43 -65.61
CA THR A 34 18.72 25.70 -66.81
C THR A 34 17.42 24.94 -66.67
N VAL A 35 16.37 25.64 -66.22
CA VAL A 35 15.00 25.16 -66.34
C VAL A 35 14.79 24.97 -67.85
N PRO A 36 14.39 23.78 -68.32
CA PRO A 36 14.13 23.59 -69.74
C PRO A 36 13.10 24.63 -70.19
N PRO A 37 13.18 25.13 -71.44
CA PRO A 37 12.16 26.03 -71.95
C PRO A 37 10.79 25.34 -71.79
N PHE A 38 9.85 26.07 -71.20
CA PHE A 38 8.48 25.62 -71.07
C PHE A 38 7.94 25.32 -72.47
N SER A 39 7.90 24.03 -72.83
CA SER A 39 7.30 23.60 -74.08
C SER A 39 5.79 23.74 -73.95
N ALA A 40 5.23 24.77 -74.59
CA ALA A 40 3.79 24.92 -74.73
C ALA A 40 3.13 23.75 -75.50
N ALA A 41 3.90 22.82 -76.05
CA ALA A 41 3.38 21.61 -76.68
C ALA A 41 3.00 20.50 -75.67
N ALA A 42 3.40 20.60 -74.39
CA ALA A 42 3.03 19.62 -73.36
C ALA A 42 1.61 19.81 -72.78
N PHE A 43 0.92 20.90 -73.12
CA PHE A 43 -0.45 21.21 -72.68
C PHE A 43 -1.50 21.10 -73.79
N LYS A 44 -1.27 20.26 -74.81
CA LYS A 44 -2.38 19.62 -75.51
C LYS A 44 -2.61 18.23 -74.92
N MET A 45 -2.91 18.20 -73.62
CA MET A 45 -3.67 17.06 -73.09
C MET A 45 -5.06 17.19 -73.68
N ASP A 46 -5.52 16.11 -74.31
CA ASP A 46 -6.89 15.95 -74.75
C ASP A 46 -7.82 16.12 -73.53
N GLU A 47 -8.46 17.29 -73.46
CA GLU A 47 -9.32 17.68 -72.34
C GLU A 47 -10.54 16.76 -72.26
N GLU A 48 -10.95 16.17 -73.39
CA GLU A 48 -11.99 15.15 -73.46
C GLU A 48 -11.54 13.84 -72.82
N ALA A 49 -10.31 13.39 -73.10
CA ALA A 49 -9.74 12.21 -72.46
C ALA A 49 -9.61 12.40 -70.95
N ARG A 50 -9.27 13.61 -70.50
CA ARG A 50 -9.16 13.94 -69.07
C ARG A 50 -10.53 13.99 -68.38
N LEU A 51 -11.54 14.54 -69.04
CA LEU A 51 -12.93 14.52 -68.56
C LEU A 51 -13.52 13.11 -68.55
N ALA A 52 -13.20 12.29 -69.55
CA ALA A 52 -13.63 10.90 -69.62
C ALA A 52 -13.01 10.08 -68.49
N GLN A 53 -11.70 10.24 -68.25
CA GLN A 53 -11.00 9.64 -67.12
C GLN A 53 -11.62 10.08 -65.80
N ALA A 54 -11.83 11.38 -65.58
CA ALA A 54 -12.43 11.89 -64.34
C ALA A 54 -13.87 11.40 -64.12
N LYS A 55 -14.67 11.25 -65.19
CA LYS A 55 -16.02 10.67 -65.10
C LYS A 55 -15.96 9.17 -64.75
N GLN A 56 -14.97 8.47 -65.26
CA GLN A 56 -14.75 7.05 -64.97
C GLN A 56 -14.28 6.85 -63.53
N ASP A 57 -13.32 7.66 -63.07
CA ASP A 57 -12.82 7.69 -61.69
C ASP A 57 -13.92 8.09 -60.69
N TRP A 58 -14.87 8.95 -61.10
CA TRP A 58 -16.03 9.33 -60.27
C TRP A 58 -17.14 8.27 -60.26
N ALA A 59 -17.27 7.50 -61.35
CA ALA A 59 -18.24 6.41 -61.46
C ALA A 59 -17.77 5.15 -60.71
N GLU A 60 -16.45 4.98 -60.56
CA GLU A 60 -15.89 4.03 -59.61
C GLU A 60 -16.23 4.51 -58.20
N LYS A 61 -17.14 3.79 -57.52
CA LYS A 61 -17.40 4.02 -56.10
C LYS A 61 -16.05 3.97 -55.40
N ALA A 62 -15.63 5.11 -54.84
CA ALA A 62 -14.53 5.14 -53.88
C ALA A 62 -14.92 4.18 -52.75
N LEU A 63 -14.42 2.96 -52.84
CA LEU A 63 -14.44 2.02 -51.74
C LEU A 63 -13.51 2.68 -50.74
N TRP A 64 -14.09 3.29 -49.71
CA TRP A 64 -13.35 3.78 -48.55
C TRP A 64 -12.44 2.63 -48.11
N ALA A 65 -11.15 2.74 -48.44
CA ALA A 65 -10.17 1.76 -48.01
C ALA A 65 -10.21 1.71 -46.48
N GLU A 66 -9.93 0.54 -45.93
CA GLU A 66 -10.04 0.25 -44.50
C GLU A 66 -9.59 1.43 -43.64
N VAL A 67 -10.45 1.80 -42.70
CA VAL A 67 -10.25 2.91 -41.76
C VAL A 67 -8.93 2.69 -41.04
N THR A 68 -7.86 3.35 -41.48
CA THR A 68 -6.64 3.44 -40.69
C THR A 68 -6.96 4.22 -39.40
N PRO A 69 -6.35 3.88 -38.25
CA PRO A 69 -6.67 4.51 -36.96
C PRO A 69 -6.58 6.05 -36.97
N ALA A 70 -5.81 6.62 -37.90
CA ALA A 70 -5.51 8.05 -37.99
C ALA A 70 -6.59 8.89 -38.70
N HIS A 71 -7.52 8.28 -39.46
CA HIS A 71 -8.52 9.03 -40.24
C HIS A 71 -9.94 8.58 -39.90
N ARG A 72 -10.43 9.01 -38.73
CA ARG A 72 -11.85 8.91 -38.38
C ARG A 72 -12.46 10.32 -38.48
N LEU A 73 -13.13 10.59 -39.60
CA LEU A 73 -13.69 11.90 -39.96
C LEU A 73 -14.72 12.48 -38.96
N PHE A 74 -15.17 11.71 -37.96
CA PHE A 74 -16.25 12.13 -37.04
C PHE A 74 -16.08 11.63 -35.60
N LEU A 75 -14.86 11.51 -35.08
CA LEU A 75 -14.69 11.40 -33.63
C LEU A 75 -14.58 12.80 -33.04
N SER A 76 -15.61 13.26 -32.33
CA SER A 76 -15.44 14.41 -31.45
C SER A 76 -14.50 14.01 -30.33
N GLU A 77 -13.41 14.75 -30.18
CA GLU A 77 -12.61 14.71 -28.96
C GLU A 77 -13.52 15.04 -27.77
N ARG A 78 -13.32 14.32 -26.66
CA ARG A 78 -14.08 14.54 -25.43
C ARG A 78 -13.40 15.65 -24.63
N TYR A 79 -14.18 16.55 -24.05
CA TYR A 79 -13.66 17.65 -23.24
C TYR A 79 -14.36 17.71 -21.88
N TRP A 80 -13.60 18.05 -20.83
CA TRP A 80 -14.15 18.48 -19.56
C TRP A 80 -14.28 19.98 -19.55
N ILE A 81 -15.40 20.46 -19.05
CA ILE A 81 -15.68 21.88 -18.89
C ILE A 81 -15.78 22.14 -17.41
N PHE A 82 -14.91 22.99 -16.89
CA PHE A 82 -14.91 23.44 -15.50
C PHE A 82 -15.57 24.82 -15.43
N PRO A 83 -16.87 24.91 -15.05
CA PRO A 83 -17.63 26.17 -15.17
C PRO A 83 -17.13 27.27 -14.25
N ASP A 84 -16.56 26.89 -13.10
CA ASP A 84 -16.00 27.76 -12.08
C ASP A 84 -14.75 28.54 -12.56
N THR A 85 -13.92 27.86 -13.35
CA THR A 85 -12.62 28.36 -13.82
C THR A 85 -12.63 28.69 -15.31
N SER A 86 -13.73 28.40 -16.02
CA SER A 86 -13.85 28.49 -17.49
C SER A 86 -12.75 27.70 -18.22
N ARG A 87 -12.21 26.66 -17.58
CA ARG A 87 -11.15 25.81 -18.12
C ARG A 87 -11.79 24.68 -18.95
N ILE A 88 -11.18 24.39 -20.10
CA ILE A 88 -11.54 23.26 -20.95
C ILE A 88 -10.32 22.36 -21.07
N GLU A 89 -10.48 21.08 -20.71
CA GLU A 89 -9.39 20.10 -20.78
C GLU A 89 -9.77 18.96 -21.73
N LEU A 90 -8.81 18.52 -22.54
CA LEU A 90 -8.97 17.34 -23.38
C LEU A 90 -9.05 16.10 -22.49
N VAL A 91 -10.09 15.30 -22.69
CA VAL A 91 -10.27 14.03 -21.99
C VAL A 91 -9.56 12.95 -22.78
N SER A 92 -8.50 12.42 -22.19
CA SER A 92 -7.81 11.23 -22.67
C SER A 92 -8.23 10.01 -21.83
N PRO A 93 -7.98 8.78 -22.30
CA PRO A 93 -8.16 7.58 -21.48
C PRO A 93 -7.36 7.63 -20.16
N ASP A 94 -6.27 8.39 -20.13
CA ASP A 94 -5.41 8.54 -18.95
C ASP A 94 -5.87 9.69 -18.03
N SER A 95 -6.93 10.43 -18.39
CA SER A 95 -7.52 11.45 -17.53
C SER A 95 -7.98 10.82 -16.21
N VAL A 96 -7.64 11.47 -15.10
CA VAL A 96 -7.89 10.93 -13.75
C VAL A 96 -9.14 11.57 -13.13
N ILE A 97 -10.07 10.74 -12.67
CA ILE A 97 -11.27 11.15 -11.92
C ILE A 97 -11.14 10.59 -10.51
N GLN A 98 -11.05 11.48 -9.51
CA GLN A 98 -10.96 11.11 -8.09
C GLN A 98 -9.87 10.08 -7.76
N GLY A 99 -8.73 10.17 -8.47
CA GLY A 99 -7.60 9.26 -8.30
C GLY A 99 -7.68 7.96 -9.10
N ILE A 100 -8.71 7.77 -9.93
CA ILE A 100 -8.90 6.60 -10.80
C ILE A 100 -8.81 7.03 -12.27
N PRO A 101 -8.01 6.38 -13.12
CA PRO A 101 -7.96 6.65 -14.56
C PRO A 101 -9.30 6.36 -15.25
N LEU A 102 -9.69 7.23 -16.17
CA LEU A 102 -10.93 7.11 -16.93
C LEU A 102 -11.01 5.80 -17.70
N LYS A 103 -9.89 5.35 -18.30
CA LYS A 103 -9.80 4.07 -19.00
C LYS A 103 -10.27 2.90 -18.13
N TRP A 104 -9.87 2.86 -16.86
CA TRP A 104 -10.25 1.80 -15.93
C TRP A 104 -11.75 1.85 -15.63
N LEU A 105 -12.31 3.05 -15.40
CA LEU A 105 -13.75 3.22 -15.21
C LEU A 105 -14.55 2.79 -16.45
N GLU A 106 -14.06 3.10 -17.66
CA GLU A 106 -14.70 2.69 -18.90
C GLU A 106 -14.61 1.19 -19.15
N GLU A 107 -13.48 0.56 -18.84
CA GLU A 107 -13.25 -0.88 -18.96
C GLU A 107 -14.26 -1.67 -18.13
N PHE A 108 -14.45 -1.26 -16.86
CA PHE A 108 -15.44 -1.86 -15.98
C PHE A 108 -16.85 -1.30 -16.17
N LYS A 109 -17.08 -0.37 -17.11
CA LYS A 109 -18.38 0.28 -17.37
C LYS A 109 -18.98 0.93 -16.11
N ILE A 110 -18.14 1.56 -15.29
CA ILE A 110 -18.54 2.38 -14.13
C ILE A 110 -18.94 3.76 -14.64
N ASP A 111 -19.99 4.35 -14.06
CA ASP A 111 -20.43 5.69 -14.45
C ASP A 111 -19.50 6.76 -13.86
N TYR A 112 -18.49 7.13 -14.64
CA TYR A 112 -17.52 8.16 -14.30
C TYR A 112 -18.11 9.57 -14.14
N ARG A 113 -19.39 9.78 -14.49
CA ARG A 113 -20.09 11.05 -14.29
C ARG A 113 -20.55 11.24 -12.85
N SER A 114 -20.57 10.16 -12.05
CA SER A 114 -20.96 10.27 -10.67
C SER A 114 -19.96 11.13 -9.89
N PRO A 115 -20.44 12.13 -9.11
CA PRO A 115 -19.57 12.97 -8.28
C PRO A 115 -18.91 12.18 -7.14
N THR A 116 -19.36 10.95 -6.87
CA THR A 116 -18.83 10.09 -5.80
C THR A 116 -18.26 8.78 -6.32
N VAL A 117 -17.97 8.66 -7.63
CA VAL A 117 -17.57 7.41 -8.29
C VAL A 117 -16.47 6.65 -7.56
N ALA A 118 -15.50 7.32 -6.94
CA ALA A 118 -14.41 6.66 -6.22
C ALA A 118 -14.87 5.94 -4.94
N ASN A 119 -15.97 6.39 -4.32
CA ASN A 119 -16.52 5.87 -3.06
C ASN A 119 -17.75 4.96 -3.28
N GLU A 120 -18.06 4.64 -4.53
CA GLU A 120 -19.13 3.70 -4.88
C GLU A 120 -18.64 2.27 -4.78
N ASP A 121 -19.56 1.38 -4.42
CA ASP A 121 -19.39 -0.07 -4.31
C ASP A 121 -20.48 -0.72 -5.19
N PRO A 122 -20.18 -1.02 -6.47
CA PRO A 122 -21.18 -1.50 -7.42
C PRO A 122 -21.61 -2.97 -7.21
N ASP A 123 -20.77 -3.81 -6.61
CA ASP A 123 -21.04 -5.24 -6.41
C ASP A 123 -21.38 -5.63 -4.96
N GLY A 124 -21.24 -4.69 -4.02
CA GLY A 124 -21.69 -4.81 -2.63
C GLY A 124 -20.76 -5.67 -1.78
N ASP A 125 -19.47 -5.71 -2.10
CA ASP A 125 -18.45 -6.45 -1.36
C ASP A 125 -17.78 -5.65 -0.23
N PHE A 126 -18.25 -4.41 0.01
CA PHE A 126 -17.74 -3.44 0.98
C PHE A 126 -16.39 -2.80 0.61
N PHE A 127 -15.92 -2.95 -0.62
CA PHE A 127 -14.79 -2.22 -1.18
C PHE A 127 -15.27 -1.17 -2.17
N THR A 128 -14.63 -0.01 -2.12
CA THR A 128 -14.93 1.07 -3.03
C THR A 128 -14.13 0.92 -4.32
N ASN A 129 -14.63 1.48 -5.42
CA ASN A 129 -13.92 1.51 -6.70
C ASN A 129 -12.45 1.97 -6.58
N LYS A 130 -12.16 2.91 -5.66
CA LYS A 130 -10.80 3.39 -5.43
C LYS A 130 -9.90 2.33 -4.82
N GLU A 131 -10.41 1.56 -3.87
CA GLU A 131 -9.65 0.53 -3.17
C GLU A 131 -9.38 -0.67 -4.08
N GLU A 132 -10.36 -1.01 -4.91
CA GLU A 132 -10.23 -2.05 -5.92
C GLU A 132 -9.28 -1.67 -7.05
N PHE A 133 -9.30 -0.41 -7.49
CA PHE A 133 -8.31 0.12 -8.41
C PHE A 133 -6.89 -0.02 -7.85
N ASP A 134 -6.69 0.37 -6.58
CA ASP A 134 -5.38 0.26 -5.91
C ASP A 134 -4.95 -1.21 -5.72
N ALA A 135 -5.90 -2.12 -5.51
CA ALA A 135 -5.67 -3.55 -5.35
C ALA A 135 -5.66 -4.34 -6.66
N GLN A 136 -5.94 -3.70 -7.80
CA GLN A 136 -6.06 -4.30 -9.12
C GLN A 136 -7.11 -5.42 -9.19
N THR A 137 -8.26 -5.21 -8.52
CA THR A 137 -9.40 -6.13 -8.52
C THR A 137 -10.54 -5.64 -9.42
N ASN A 138 -11.59 -6.44 -9.57
CA ASN A 138 -12.70 -6.16 -10.48
C ASN A 138 -13.92 -5.62 -9.71
N PRO A 139 -14.27 -4.34 -9.87
CA PRO A 139 -15.34 -3.64 -9.13
C PRO A 139 -16.77 -3.99 -9.49
N LYS A 140 -16.94 -5.10 -10.19
CA LYS A 140 -18.24 -5.64 -10.61
C LYS A 140 -18.36 -7.11 -10.31
N ASP A 141 -17.35 -7.69 -9.69
CA ASP A 141 -17.29 -9.09 -9.35
C ASP A 141 -17.01 -9.19 -7.86
N GLN A 142 -18.08 -9.49 -7.11
CA GLN A 142 -18.06 -9.65 -5.66
C GLN A 142 -17.05 -10.70 -5.16
N THR A 143 -16.49 -11.55 -6.05
CA THR A 143 -15.44 -12.52 -5.71
C THR A 143 -14.03 -12.02 -5.97
N SER A 144 -13.88 -10.91 -6.69
CA SER A 144 -12.64 -10.27 -7.04
C SER A 144 -12.45 -9.02 -6.19
N HIS A 145 -11.95 -9.21 -4.98
CA HIS A 145 -11.88 -8.16 -3.98
C HIS A 145 -10.54 -8.15 -3.22
N PRO A 146 -10.14 -7.02 -2.61
CA PRO A 146 -9.02 -6.97 -1.69
C PRO A 146 -9.24 -7.91 -0.48
N LYS A 147 -8.16 -8.33 0.19
CA LYS A 147 -8.29 -9.22 1.35
C LYS A 147 -9.02 -8.51 2.50
N TYR A 148 -10.04 -9.14 3.09
CA TYR A 148 -10.81 -8.56 4.20
C TYR A 148 -9.97 -8.28 5.46
N ILE A 149 -8.85 -8.98 5.66
CA ILE A 149 -7.88 -8.68 6.73
C ILE A 149 -7.39 -7.23 6.71
N THR A 150 -7.38 -6.57 5.54
CA THR A 150 -7.00 -5.15 5.41
C THR A 150 -8.01 -4.19 6.06
N ARG A 151 -9.24 -4.65 6.28
CA ARG A 151 -10.32 -3.93 6.98
C ARG A 151 -10.30 -4.12 8.50
N LEU A 152 -9.50 -5.06 8.99
CA LEU A 152 -9.41 -5.31 10.42
C LEU A 152 -8.59 -4.18 11.08
N ARG A 153 -9.08 -3.67 12.22
CA ARG A 153 -8.34 -2.75 13.08
C ARG A 153 -8.36 -3.21 14.52
N LEU A 154 -7.30 -2.89 15.25
CA LEU A 154 -7.26 -3.10 16.69
C LEU A 154 -8.03 -1.96 17.37
N LYS A 155 -9.14 -2.27 18.04
CA LYS A 155 -9.95 -1.28 18.76
C LYS A 155 -9.37 -1.02 20.14
N ASP A 156 -9.23 -2.08 20.91
CA ASP A 156 -8.74 -2.00 22.27
C ASP A 156 -7.91 -3.22 22.67
N VAL A 157 -7.07 -3.03 23.68
CA VAL A 157 -6.21 -4.07 24.25
C VAL A 157 -6.39 -4.10 25.75
N THR A 158 -6.97 -5.19 26.24
CA THR A 158 -7.08 -5.45 27.67
C THR A 158 -5.94 -6.35 28.12
N PHE A 159 -5.05 -5.79 28.96
CA PHE A 159 -4.04 -6.57 29.67
C PHE A 159 -4.65 -7.19 30.91
N LYS A 160 -4.48 -8.50 31.08
CA LYS A 160 -4.84 -9.16 32.33
C LYS A 160 -3.62 -9.14 33.25
N GLU A 161 -3.60 -8.16 34.14
CA GLU A 161 -2.55 -8.03 35.15
C GLU A 161 -2.61 -9.25 36.09
N PHE A 162 -1.66 -10.17 35.89
CA PHE A 162 -1.49 -11.33 36.76
C PHE A 162 0.00 -11.54 37.02
N ARG A 163 0.42 -11.26 38.25
CA ARG A 163 1.81 -11.16 38.66
C ARG A 163 2.20 -12.36 39.49
N LEU A 164 3.23 -13.05 39.01
CA LEU A 164 3.82 -14.20 39.66
C LEU A 164 5.15 -13.82 40.29
N SER A 165 5.43 -14.34 41.49
CA SER A 165 6.72 -14.19 42.14
C SER A 165 7.20 -15.51 42.73
N PHE A 166 8.41 -15.91 42.36
CA PHE A 166 9.07 -17.09 42.90
C PHE A 166 9.76 -16.73 44.23
N LYS A 167 9.20 -17.20 45.36
CA LYS A 167 9.67 -16.85 46.70
C LYS A 167 10.78 -17.78 47.20
N SER A 168 10.51 -19.08 47.19
CA SER A 168 11.41 -20.09 47.75
C SER A 168 11.13 -21.46 47.14
N TYR A 169 12.01 -22.41 47.40
CA TYR A 169 11.87 -23.80 47.04
C TYR A 169 12.39 -24.67 48.18
N ASP A 170 11.98 -25.92 48.21
CA ASP A 170 12.27 -26.86 49.30
C ASP A 170 12.69 -28.22 48.70
N PRO A 171 13.87 -28.77 49.07
CA PRO A 171 14.90 -28.19 49.95
C PRO A 171 15.71 -27.06 49.28
N SER A 172 16.12 -26.07 50.08
CA SER A 172 17.01 -24.96 49.68
C SER A 172 18.26 -24.90 50.57
N PRO A 173 19.49 -25.05 50.04
CA PRO A 173 19.81 -25.30 48.63
C PRO A 173 19.42 -26.73 48.20
N PRO A 174 19.24 -26.98 46.89
CA PRO A 174 18.95 -28.31 46.41
C PRO A 174 20.18 -29.22 46.59
N ALA A 175 19.96 -30.51 46.80
CA ALA A 175 21.05 -31.48 46.73
C ALA A 175 21.67 -31.46 45.32
N ALA A 176 23.00 -31.61 45.24
CA ALA A 176 23.72 -31.51 43.97
C ALA A 176 23.12 -32.41 42.87
N GLY A 177 22.73 -31.80 41.74
CA GLY A 177 22.11 -32.48 40.60
C GLY A 177 20.65 -32.91 40.79
N LYS A 178 20.00 -32.56 41.91
CA LYS A 178 18.58 -32.87 42.16
C LYS A 178 17.69 -31.63 42.02
N GLN A 179 16.50 -31.84 41.46
CA GLN A 179 15.45 -30.83 41.44
C GLN A 179 14.84 -30.69 42.84
N PRO A 180 14.43 -29.47 43.27
CA PRO A 180 13.66 -29.29 44.49
C PRO A 180 12.34 -30.07 44.45
N GLU A 181 11.86 -30.50 45.62
CA GLU A 181 10.60 -31.23 45.72
C GLU A 181 9.39 -30.31 45.56
N SER A 182 9.50 -29.06 46.03
CA SER A 182 8.43 -28.08 45.90
C SER A 182 8.94 -26.66 45.76
N PHE A 183 8.12 -25.82 45.13
CA PHE A 183 8.33 -24.41 44.88
C PHE A 183 7.20 -23.62 45.52
N TYR A 184 7.51 -22.46 46.09
CA TYR A 184 6.55 -21.53 46.68
C TYR A 184 6.40 -20.32 45.75
N ILE A 185 5.24 -20.20 45.12
CA ILE A 185 4.93 -19.15 44.15
C ILE A 185 3.81 -18.27 44.72
N ASN A 186 4.00 -16.95 44.67
CA ASN A 186 3.00 -15.97 45.09
C ASN A 186 2.23 -15.46 43.88
N LEU A 187 0.91 -15.41 44.06
CA LEU A 187 -0.03 -14.71 43.18
C LEU A 187 -0.27 -13.32 43.76
N ILE A 188 0.38 -12.29 43.23
CA ILE A 188 0.38 -10.95 43.85
C ILE A 188 -0.98 -10.25 43.70
N ASP A 189 -1.67 -10.49 42.59
CA ASP A 189 -2.93 -9.81 42.26
C ASP A 189 -4.16 -10.45 42.93
N VAL A 190 -3.98 -11.56 43.65
CA VAL A 190 -5.07 -12.19 44.42
C VAL A 190 -4.90 -11.82 45.90
N PRO A 191 -5.62 -10.80 46.39
CA PRO A 191 -5.45 -10.32 47.76
C PRO A 191 -5.75 -11.43 48.79
N GLY A 192 -4.90 -11.53 49.81
CA GLY A 192 -5.08 -12.45 50.92
C GLY A 192 -4.69 -13.91 50.66
N GLN A 193 -4.19 -14.26 49.47
CA GLN A 193 -3.70 -15.62 49.22
C GLN A 193 -2.23 -15.81 49.64
N PRO A 194 -1.91 -16.84 50.45
CA PRO A 194 -0.53 -17.18 50.78
C PRO A 194 0.21 -17.74 49.56
N SER A 195 1.52 -17.94 49.70
CA SER A 195 2.33 -18.67 48.72
C SER A 195 1.73 -20.05 48.43
N LYS A 196 1.45 -20.34 47.16
CA LYS A 196 1.03 -21.68 46.74
C LYS A 196 2.26 -22.57 46.62
N ARG A 197 2.21 -23.73 47.29
CA ARG A 197 3.21 -24.78 47.17
C ARG A 197 2.89 -25.65 45.96
N VAL A 198 3.80 -25.70 44.99
CA VAL A 198 3.64 -26.42 43.72
C VAL A 198 4.86 -27.29 43.44
N ARG A 199 4.71 -28.33 42.61
CA ARG A 199 5.77 -29.25 42.17
C ARG A 199 5.98 -29.14 40.67
N LYS A 200 7.08 -29.73 40.16
CA LYS A 200 7.29 -29.87 38.72
C LYS A 200 6.12 -30.64 38.10
N GLY A 201 5.52 -30.08 37.05
CA GLY A 201 4.36 -30.61 36.36
C GLY A 201 3.01 -30.20 36.94
N ASP A 202 2.96 -29.54 38.11
CA ASP A 202 1.70 -29.04 38.66
C ASP A 202 1.16 -27.86 37.83
N ASN A 203 -0.17 -27.74 37.80
CA ASN A 203 -0.87 -26.63 37.17
C ASN A 203 -1.26 -25.57 38.23
N LEU A 204 -0.80 -24.35 38.01
CA LEU A 204 -1.08 -23.15 38.81
C LEU A 204 -1.85 -22.15 37.94
N GLU A 205 -3.19 -22.08 38.06
CA GLU A 205 -4.02 -21.13 37.30
C GLU A 205 -3.80 -21.17 35.77
N GLY A 206 -3.54 -22.36 35.21
CA GLY A 206 -3.25 -22.58 33.79
C GLY A 206 -1.74 -22.62 33.46
N TYR A 207 -0.87 -22.30 34.42
CA TYR A 207 0.58 -22.35 34.25
C TYR A 207 1.15 -23.68 34.75
N ILE A 208 1.89 -24.38 33.90
CA ILE A 208 2.59 -25.62 34.24
C ILE A 208 4.01 -25.29 34.70
N ILE A 209 4.39 -25.87 35.84
CA ILE A 209 5.73 -25.70 36.41
C ILE A 209 6.73 -26.61 35.68
N GLY A 210 7.76 -26.02 35.12
CA GLY A 210 8.80 -26.68 34.34
C GLY A 210 10.07 -26.97 35.14
N GLU A 211 11.21 -26.79 34.48
CA GLU A 211 12.52 -27.13 35.04
C GLU A 211 13.08 -26.01 35.93
N PHE A 212 13.75 -26.42 37.00
CA PHE A 212 14.46 -25.53 37.89
C PHE A 212 15.97 -25.57 37.61
N ARG A 213 16.61 -24.40 37.62
CA ARG A 213 18.06 -24.22 37.52
C ARG A 213 18.57 -23.42 38.71
N PHE A 214 19.40 -24.06 39.53
CA PHE A 214 20.05 -23.41 40.67
C PHE A 214 21.15 -22.45 40.18
N LYS A 215 21.12 -21.20 40.67
CA LYS A 215 22.07 -20.17 40.23
C LYS A 215 22.36 -19.18 41.35
N MET A 216 23.64 -19.06 41.72
CA MET A 216 24.15 -18.03 42.64
C MET A 216 24.82 -16.93 41.83
N VAL A 217 24.51 -15.67 42.13
CA VAL A 217 25.09 -14.50 41.44
C VAL A 217 25.66 -13.55 42.48
N LYS A 218 26.89 -13.07 42.23
CA LYS A 218 27.50 -12.01 43.03
C LYS A 218 26.86 -10.67 42.68
N GLN A 219 26.12 -10.08 43.61
CA GLN A 219 25.44 -8.80 43.45
C GLN A 219 26.05 -7.75 44.39
N ALA A 220 26.36 -6.57 43.88
CA ALA A 220 26.81 -5.45 44.70
C ALA A 220 25.64 -4.91 45.53
N ILE A 221 25.85 -4.73 46.83
CA ILE A 221 24.84 -4.13 47.71
C ILE A 221 24.76 -2.63 47.42
N PRO A 222 23.58 -2.07 47.12
CA PRO A 222 23.42 -0.63 46.86
C PRO A 222 23.98 0.21 48.01
N GLY A 223 24.93 1.11 47.71
CA GLY A 223 25.55 1.98 48.71
C GLY A 223 26.78 1.42 49.42
N THR A 224 27.26 0.21 49.06
CA THR A 224 28.54 -0.33 49.56
C THR A 224 29.36 -0.95 48.44
N SER A 225 30.67 -1.15 48.66
CA SER A 225 31.56 -1.88 47.73
C SER A 225 31.61 -3.39 47.99
N ILE A 226 30.63 -3.94 48.73
CA ILE A 226 30.59 -5.35 49.11
C ILE A 226 29.74 -6.12 48.08
N MET A 227 30.26 -7.28 47.66
CA MET A 227 29.58 -8.22 46.77
C MET A 227 28.95 -9.35 47.62
N GLU A 228 27.64 -9.54 47.53
CA GLU A 228 26.89 -10.60 48.20
C GLU A 228 26.55 -11.73 47.20
N GLU A 229 26.66 -12.99 47.62
CA GLU A 229 26.17 -14.12 46.83
C GLU A 229 24.66 -14.27 47.00
N VAL A 230 23.90 -13.83 46.00
CA VAL A 230 22.44 -13.86 46.01
C VAL A 230 21.95 -15.04 45.17
N ASP A 231 21.03 -15.81 45.74
CA ASP A 231 20.33 -16.86 45.01
C ASP A 231 19.38 -16.24 43.97
N ARG A 232 19.70 -16.47 42.71
CA ARG A 232 18.93 -16.07 41.52
C ARG A 232 18.53 -17.30 40.72
N SER A 233 18.12 -18.36 41.41
CA SER A 233 17.63 -19.58 40.79
C SER A 233 16.46 -19.30 39.85
N GLU A 234 16.42 -20.05 38.76
CA GLU A 234 15.49 -19.88 37.64
C GLU A 234 14.49 -21.04 37.62
N LEU A 235 13.21 -20.74 37.43
CA LEU A 235 12.13 -21.71 37.31
C LEU A 235 11.41 -21.47 35.98
N ASP A 236 11.44 -22.46 35.10
CA ASP A 236 10.67 -22.39 33.85
C ASP A 236 9.20 -22.60 34.14
N ILE A 237 8.36 -21.79 33.51
CA ILE A 237 6.91 -21.92 33.54
C ILE A 237 6.40 -21.84 32.10
N GLU A 238 5.44 -22.69 31.80
CA GLU A 238 4.76 -22.70 30.51
C GLU A 238 3.25 -22.53 30.70
N LYS A 239 2.60 -21.84 29.77
CA LYS A 239 1.15 -21.75 29.67
C LYS A 239 0.75 -22.34 28.30
N PRO A 240 0.33 -23.62 28.25
CA PRO A 240 0.07 -24.30 26.99
C PRO A 240 -1.06 -23.66 26.18
N GLU A 241 -2.09 -23.12 26.86
CA GLU A 241 -3.24 -22.45 26.23
C GLU A 241 -2.82 -21.34 25.26
N ILE A 242 -1.79 -20.58 25.62
CA ILE A 242 -1.30 -19.44 24.84
C ILE A 242 0.07 -19.71 24.21
N LYS A 243 0.54 -20.97 24.26
CA LYS A 243 1.88 -21.43 23.83
C LYS A 243 3.02 -20.54 24.34
N PHE A 244 2.91 -20.07 25.58
CA PHE A 244 3.88 -19.14 26.16
C PHE A 244 4.79 -19.86 27.15
N LYS A 245 6.10 -19.70 27.01
CA LYS A 245 7.10 -20.21 27.95
C LYS A 245 7.97 -19.06 28.43
N PHE A 246 8.27 -19.05 29.72
CA PHE A 246 9.09 -18.04 30.36
C PHE A 246 9.83 -18.61 31.57
N THR A 247 10.75 -17.82 32.14
CA THR A 247 11.54 -18.21 33.30
C THR A 247 11.33 -17.19 34.42
N LEU A 248 10.82 -17.62 35.57
CA LEU A 248 10.84 -16.83 36.79
C LEU A 248 12.20 -16.93 37.47
N VAL A 249 12.78 -15.79 37.77
CA VAL A 249 13.96 -15.69 38.63
C VAL A 249 13.53 -15.49 40.07
N ARG A 250 14.19 -16.17 41.03
CA ARG A 250 13.93 -16.01 42.45
C ARG A 250 14.00 -14.55 42.88
N GLY A 251 12.98 -14.12 43.62
CA GLY A 251 12.86 -12.75 44.12
C GLY A 251 12.47 -11.71 43.07
N GLN A 252 12.30 -12.09 41.79
CA GLN A 252 11.73 -11.21 40.77
C GLN A 252 10.21 -11.43 40.66
N GLN A 253 9.54 -10.40 40.16
CA GLN A 253 8.13 -10.45 39.81
C GLN A 253 8.02 -10.45 38.29
N MET A 254 7.05 -11.17 37.76
CA MET A 254 6.77 -11.16 36.34
C MET A 254 5.29 -10.88 36.10
N ASN A 255 5.03 -9.97 35.17
CA ASN A 255 3.69 -9.71 34.66
C ASN A 255 3.28 -10.79 33.66
N SER A 256 2.04 -11.27 33.77
CA SER A 256 1.47 -12.21 32.82
C SER A 256 1.45 -11.61 31.42
N PRO A 257 1.79 -12.40 30.40
CA PRO A 257 1.66 -12.03 28.99
C PRO A 257 0.20 -12.07 28.49
N GLU A 258 -0.78 -12.32 29.36
CA GLU A 258 -2.17 -12.47 28.98
C GLU A 258 -2.73 -11.15 28.44
N VAL A 259 -2.98 -11.16 27.14
CA VAL A 259 -3.54 -10.03 26.41
C VAL A 259 -4.81 -10.50 25.73
N THR A 260 -5.85 -9.69 25.84
CA THR A 260 -7.06 -9.82 25.03
C THR A 260 -7.14 -8.61 24.11
N ALA A 261 -7.28 -8.86 22.81
CA ALA A 261 -7.46 -7.84 21.80
C ALA A 261 -8.91 -7.82 21.34
N ASP A 262 -9.49 -6.63 21.27
CA ASP A 262 -10.77 -6.39 20.62
C ASP A 262 -10.47 -5.85 19.22
N PHE A 263 -10.72 -6.64 18.20
CA PHE A 263 -10.63 -6.22 16.81
C PHE A 263 -11.96 -5.66 16.34
N LEU A 264 -11.91 -4.68 15.44
CA LEU A 264 -13.07 -4.08 14.80
C LEU A 264 -12.93 -4.26 13.29
N MET A 265 -13.98 -4.72 12.64
CA MET A 265 -14.10 -4.71 11.18
C MET A 265 -14.57 -3.33 10.72
N LEU A 266 -13.77 -2.67 9.88
CA LEU A 266 -14.15 -1.41 9.23
C LEU A 266 -14.84 -1.70 7.90
N LEU A 267 -16.14 -1.97 7.95
CA LEU A 267 -16.98 -2.07 6.76
C LEU A 267 -17.82 -0.80 6.62
N PRO A 268 -17.93 -0.21 5.42
CA PRO A 268 -18.81 0.93 5.18
C PRO A 268 -20.24 0.69 5.70
N GLY A 269 -20.70 1.51 6.63
CA GLY A 269 -22.02 1.40 7.25
C GLY A 269 -22.18 0.28 8.30
N GLN A 270 -21.13 -0.49 8.59
CA GLN A 270 -21.13 -1.57 9.59
C GLN A 270 -19.83 -1.54 10.43
N THR A 271 -19.79 -0.63 11.41
CA THR A 271 -18.63 -0.42 12.31
C THR A 271 -18.87 -0.92 13.73
N ASP A 272 -19.77 -1.90 13.91
CA ASP A 272 -20.15 -2.48 15.20
C ASP A 272 -19.66 -3.93 15.39
N GLN A 273 -19.16 -4.56 14.32
CA GLN A 273 -18.65 -5.93 14.35
C GLN A 273 -17.30 -6.02 15.06
N THR A 274 -17.33 -6.32 16.36
CA THR A 274 -16.14 -6.54 17.18
C THR A 274 -15.83 -8.02 17.37
N ILE A 275 -14.56 -8.39 17.23
CA ILE A 275 -14.05 -9.74 17.42
C ILE A 275 -13.06 -9.73 18.60
N ARG A 276 -13.45 -10.34 19.72
CA ARG A 276 -12.64 -10.40 20.94
C ARG A 276 -11.83 -11.69 20.99
N VAL A 277 -10.50 -11.57 21.07
CA VAL A 277 -9.59 -12.72 20.99
C VAL A 277 -8.49 -12.61 22.04
N GLY A 278 -8.30 -13.67 22.83
CA GLY A 278 -7.16 -13.80 23.73
C GLY A 278 -5.89 -14.21 22.99
N ARG A 279 -4.72 -13.85 23.52
CA ARG A 279 -3.43 -14.30 22.99
C ARG A 279 -3.41 -15.82 22.83
N GLY A 280 -2.93 -16.31 21.70
CA GLY A 280 -2.92 -17.73 21.32
C GLY A 280 -4.28 -18.24 20.84
N GLY A 281 -5.36 -17.48 21.00
CA GLY A 281 -6.69 -17.81 20.50
C GLY A 281 -6.78 -17.73 18.99
N GLU A 282 -7.58 -18.63 18.42
CA GLU A 282 -7.93 -18.65 17.00
C GLU A 282 -9.28 -17.95 16.78
N PHE A 283 -9.42 -17.25 15.65
CA PHE A 283 -10.65 -16.59 15.23
C PHE A 283 -10.78 -16.61 13.71
N GLU A 284 -11.99 -16.37 13.23
CA GLU A 284 -12.32 -16.26 11.80
C GLU A 284 -12.91 -14.88 11.53
N ILE A 285 -12.65 -14.36 10.33
CA ILE A 285 -13.27 -13.10 9.88
C ILE A 285 -14.65 -13.47 9.29
N PRO A 286 -15.76 -12.84 9.70
CA PRO A 286 -17.10 -13.20 9.23
C PRO A 286 -17.26 -13.19 7.70
N GLN A 287 -16.53 -12.30 7.03
CA GLN A 287 -16.54 -12.12 5.57
C GLN A 287 -15.70 -13.17 4.83
N GLU A 288 -14.85 -13.93 5.55
CA GLU A 288 -14.02 -15.00 4.99
C GLU A 288 -14.17 -16.30 5.80
N PRO A 289 -15.35 -16.94 5.77
CA PRO A 289 -15.60 -18.15 6.53
C PRO A 289 -14.60 -19.26 6.15
N GLY A 290 -14.02 -19.92 7.15
CA GLY A 290 -13.05 -21.00 6.96
C GLY A 290 -11.57 -20.56 6.89
N LYS A 291 -11.28 -19.25 6.87
CA LYS A 291 -9.91 -18.75 7.11
C LYS A 291 -9.69 -18.46 8.59
N LYS A 292 -8.73 -19.16 9.20
CA LYS A 292 -8.41 -19.03 10.62
C LYS A 292 -7.17 -18.16 10.85
N TYR A 293 -7.29 -17.27 11.82
CA TYR A 293 -6.24 -16.38 12.27
C TYR A 293 -5.95 -16.64 13.74
N GLN A 294 -4.69 -16.55 14.16
CA GLN A 294 -4.27 -16.70 15.55
C GLN A 294 -3.66 -15.41 16.07
N LEU A 295 -4.08 -14.95 17.25
CA LEU A 295 -3.48 -13.77 17.89
C LEU A 295 -2.14 -14.14 18.53
N LEU A 296 -1.03 -13.57 18.07
CA LEU A 296 0.28 -13.79 18.68
C LEU A 296 0.54 -12.84 19.84
N ASN A 297 0.23 -11.56 19.66
CA ASN A 297 0.42 -10.50 20.65
C ASN A 297 -0.39 -9.26 20.28
N ALA A 298 -0.72 -8.41 21.24
CA ALA A 298 -1.26 -7.08 20.98
C ALA A 298 -0.70 -6.06 21.97
N LYS A 299 -0.29 -4.89 21.47
CA LYS A 299 0.10 -3.72 22.28
C LYS A 299 -0.42 -2.45 21.62
N GLU A 300 0.41 -1.81 20.79
CA GLU A 300 0.00 -0.69 19.94
C GLU A 300 -0.59 -1.19 18.62
N GLU A 301 -0.10 -2.33 18.14
CA GLU A 301 -0.59 -3.07 16.99
C GLU A 301 -0.93 -4.51 17.39
N GLY A 302 -1.86 -5.13 16.66
CA GLY A 302 -2.21 -6.54 16.81
C GLY A 302 -1.35 -7.38 15.86
N LEU A 303 -0.55 -8.29 16.40
CA LEU A 303 0.21 -9.27 15.62
C LEU A 303 -0.62 -10.54 15.49
N ILE A 304 -1.06 -10.85 14.27
CA ILE A 304 -1.86 -12.04 13.98
C ILE A 304 -1.13 -12.95 12.98
N TYR A 305 -1.34 -14.25 13.11
CA TYR A 305 -0.80 -15.27 12.23
C TYR A 305 -1.92 -15.90 11.42
N ASP A 306 -1.82 -15.84 10.09
CA ASP A 306 -2.73 -16.53 9.17
C ASP A 306 -2.35 -18.01 9.10
N LEU A 307 -3.23 -18.90 9.58
CA LEU A 307 -2.98 -20.34 9.62
C LEU A 307 -3.03 -20.99 8.23
N THR A 308 -3.77 -20.40 7.30
CA THR A 308 -3.94 -20.91 5.93
C THR A 308 -2.73 -20.55 5.08
N ASN A 309 -2.34 -19.28 5.09
CA ASN A 309 -1.22 -18.79 4.27
C ASN A 309 0.14 -18.87 4.96
N LYS A 310 0.17 -19.14 6.27
CA LYS A 310 1.38 -19.17 7.10
C LYS A 310 2.16 -17.85 7.08
N VAL A 311 1.42 -16.74 7.14
CA VAL A 311 1.98 -15.38 7.08
C VAL A 311 1.59 -14.60 8.33
N GLU A 312 2.53 -13.83 8.87
CA GLU A 312 2.28 -12.87 9.94
C GLU A 312 1.75 -11.56 9.37
N ASN A 313 0.69 -11.04 9.97
CA ASN A 313 0.07 -9.77 9.61
C ASN A 313 0.03 -8.83 10.81
N LYS A 314 0.34 -7.57 10.55
CA LYS A 314 0.28 -6.49 11.54
C LYS A 314 -1.00 -5.71 11.36
N ILE A 315 -1.80 -5.63 12.41
CA ILE A 315 -3.10 -4.96 12.42
C ILE A 315 -2.95 -3.63 13.18
N PRO A 316 -3.08 -2.49 12.49
CA PRO A 316 -2.95 -1.19 13.12
C PRO A 316 -4.13 -0.89 14.04
N LYS A 317 -3.92 0.01 15.00
CA LYS A 317 -4.98 0.54 15.86
C LYS A 317 -5.95 1.37 15.04
N VAL A 318 -7.25 1.27 15.36
CA VAL A 318 -8.29 2.11 14.75
C VAL A 318 -8.05 3.57 15.11
N THR A 319 -8.16 4.44 14.11
CA THR A 319 -8.14 5.89 14.28
C THR A 319 -9.56 6.46 14.25
N PRO A 320 -9.85 7.56 14.98
CA PRO A 320 -11.16 8.21 14.91
C PRO A 320 -11.53 8.62 13.47
N GLU A 321 -10.56 9.08 12.68
CA GLU A 321 -10.76 9.50 11.30
C GLU A 321 -11.17 8.35 10.38
N GLU A 322 -10.60 7.15 10.59
CA GLU A 322 -11.05 5.95 9.89
C GLU A 322 -12.47 5.57 10.32
N LEU A 323 -12.77 5.63 11.61
CA LEU A 323 -14.10 5.28 12.11
C LEU A 323 -15.19 6.17 11.48
N ASP A 324 -14.95 7.48 11.41
CA ASP A 324 -15.86 8.43 10.77
C ASP A 324 -16.00 8.18 9.26
N ARG A 325 -14.89 7.81 8.58
CA ARG A 325 -14.90 7.48 7.16
C ARG A 325 -15.80 6.28 6.86
N TYR A 326 -15.74 5.23 7.67
CA TYR A 326 -16.51 3.99 7.45
C TYR A 326 -17.88 3.99 8.15
N ALA A 327 -18.21 5.00 8.95
CA ALA A 327 -19.52 5.12 9.58
C ALA A 327 -20.65 5.29 8.56
N GLN A 328 -20.35 5.86 7.38
CA GLN A 328 -21.33 6.03 6.31
C GLN A 328 -21.34 4.81 5.37
N PRO A 329 -22.51 4.41 4.85
CA PRO A 329 -22.56 3.41 3.80
C PRO A 329 -21.84 3.91 2.53
N PRO A 330 -21.44 3.00 1.62
CA PRO A 330 -20.87 3.40 0.34
C PRO A 330 -21.82 4.33 -0.41
N ALA A 331 -21.28 5.22 -1.23
CA ALA A 331 -22.12 6.01 -2.09
C ALA A 331 -22.89 5.08 -3.03
N THR A 332 -24.21 5.24 -3.12
CA THR A 332 -25.00 4.48 -4.08
C THR A 332 -24.70 5.03 -5.47
N PRO A 333 -24.48 4.16 -6.49
CA PRO A 333 -24.29 4.63 -7.85
C PRO A 333 -25.49 5.46 -8.28
N VAL A 334 -25.25 6.77 -8.45
CA VAL A 334 -26.28 7.69 -8.93
C VAL A 334 -26.47 7.39 -10.41
N ARG A 335 -27.51 6.64 -10.76
CA ARG A 335 -27.93 6.54 -12.16
C ARG A 335 -28.26 7.95 -12.64
N ALA A 336 -27.42 8.50 -13.51
CA ALA A 336 -27.81 9.66 -14.28
C ALA A 336 -29.12 9.31 -15.01
N ASN A 337 -30.19 10.04 -14.70
CA ASN A 337 -31.42 9.96 -15.50
C ASN A 337 -31.05 10.33 -16.95
N PRO A 338 -31.55 9.56 -17.94
CA PRO A 338 -31.19 9.72 -19.35
C PRO A 338 -31.50 11.10 -19.91
#